data_AF-A0A9P6G039-F1
#
_entry.id   AF-A0A9P6G039-F1
#
_cell.length_a   1.000
_cell.length_b   1.000
_cell.length_c   1.000
_cell.angle_alpha   90.00
_cell.angle_beta   90.00
_cell.angle_gamma   90.00
#
_symmetry.space_group_name_H-M   'P 1'
#
loop_
_entity.id
_entity.type
_entity.pdbx_description
1 polymer ?
#
loop_
_entity_poly.entity_id
_entity_poly.type
_entity_poly.pdbx_seq_one_letter_code
_entity_poly.pdbx_strand_id
1 'polypeptide(L)' 'MGGISLVTLPYRERRVFALLFSSVLMLRHMGLSQHAEQIERATLKVIADGKVLTGDLGGRSTNTEFTNAIISEL' A
#
# COMPACT_ATOMS: atom_id res chain seq x y z
N MET A 1 36.29 -17.66 16.26
CA MET A 1 35.10 -16.99 16.86
C MET A 1 34.93 -15.65 16.19
N GLY A 2 33.90 -15.49 15.37
CA GLY A 2 33.63 -14.26 14.63
C GLY A 2 32.25 -14.39 14.00
N GLY A 3 31.22 -14.51 14.85
CA GLY A 3 29.83 -14.62 14.42
C GLY A 3 29.44 -13.34 13.71
N ILE A 4 29.03 -13.49 12.45
CA ILE A 4 28.44 -12.42 11.66
C ILE A 4 27.07 -12.13 12.31
N SER A 5 26.98 -11.03 13.06
CA SER A 5 25.73 -10.59 13.69
C SER A 5 24.70 -10.24 12.62
N LEU A 6 23.85 -11.20 12.29
CA LEU A 6 22.74 -11.09 11.35
C LEU A 6 21.49 -10.40 11.96
N VAL A 7 21.68 -9.55 12.97
CA VAL A 7 20.59 -8.95 13.76
C VAL A 7 20.76 -7.44 13.79
N THR A 8 20.42 -6.74 12.70
CA THR A 8 19.97 -5.32 12.66
C THR A 8 19.72 -4.77 11.24
N LEU A 9 19.36 -5.59 10.25
CA LEU A 9 18.78 -5.01 9.02
C LEU A 9 17.28 -4.76 9.27
N PRO A 10 16.77 -3.51 9.29
CA PRO A 10 15.34 -3.26 9.30
C PRO A 10 14.77 -3.56 7.91
N TYR A 11 14.80 -4.82 7.48
CA TYR A 11 14.28 -5.25 6.18
C TYR A 11 12.80 -5.60 6.30
N ARG A 12 11.97 -4.60 6.65
CA ARG A 12 10.51 -4.71 6.47
C ARG A 12 10.10 -3.76 5.37
N GLU A 13 10.36 -4.13 4.13
CA GLU A 13 9.76 -3.47 2.98
C GLU A 13 8.24 -3.70 3.01
N ARG A 14 7.48 -2.67 3.35
CA ARG A 14 6.03 -2.73 3.53
C ARG A 14 5.32 -2.39 2.23
N ARG A 15 5.35 -3.27 1.24
CA ARG A 15 4.80 -3.00 -0.11
C ARG A 15 3.31 -3.33 -0.23
N VAL A 16 2.44 -2.60 0.47
CA VAL A 16 0.97 -2.77 0.31
C VAL A 16 0.46 -2.17 -1.00
N PHE A 17 1.06 -1.06 -1.45
CA PHE A 17 0.65 -0.36 -2.67
C PHE A 17 0.71 -1.27 -3.91
N ALA A 18 1.79 -2.04 -4.06
CA ALA A 18 1.97 -2.95 -5.19
C ALA A 18 0.92 -4.08 -5.22
N LEU A 19 0.60 -4.67 -4.07
CA LEU A 19 -0.41 -5.73 -3.97
C LEU A 19 -1.82 -5.20 -4.27
N LEU A 20 -2.12 -3.99 -3.78
CA LEU A 20 -3.37 -3.31 -4.02
C LEU A 20 -3.58 -3.05 -5.52
N PHE A 21 -2.58 -2.48 -6.20
CA PHE A 21 -2.65 -2.25 -7.64
C PHE A 21 -2.71 -3.54 -8.46
N SER A 22 -2.04 -4.60 -8.01
CA SER A 22 -2.18 -5.93 -8.64
C SER A 22 -3.63 -6.42 -8.57
N SER A 23 -4.31 -6.19 -7.45
CA SER A 23 -5.73 -6.53 -7.26
C SER A 23 -6.65 -5.66 -8.12
N VAL A 24 -6.36 -4.35 -8.26
CA VAL A 24 -7.09 -3.45 -9.16
C VAL A 24 -6.99 -3.93 -10.61
N LEU A 25 -5.79 -4.31 -11.08
CA LEU A 25 -5.59 -4.85 -12.42
C LEU A 25 -6.34 -6.18 -12.61
N MET A 26 -6.35 -7.05 -11.60
CA MET A 26 -7.13 -8.29 -11.62
C MET A 26 -8.63 -8.01 -11.74
N LEU A 27 -9.17 -7.05 -10.97
CA LEU A 27 -10.57 -6.66 -11.06
C LEU A 27 -10.92 -6.14 -12.47
N ARG A 28 -10.04 -5.34 -13.08
CA ARG A 28 -10.20 -4.90 -14.47
C ARG A 28 -10.19 -6.08 -15.45
N HIS A 29 -9.31 -7.05 -15.25
CA HIS A 29 -9.24 -8.26 -16.07
C HIS A 29 -10.51 -9.11 -15.97
N MET A 30 -11.15 -9.15 -14.80
CA MET A 30 -12.41 -9.87 -14.57
C MET A 30 -13.66 -9.11 -15.04
N GLY A 31 -13.52 -7.92 -15.64
CA GLY A 31 -14.64 -7.07 -16.05
C GLY A 31 -15.30 -6.29 -14.91
N LEU A 32 -14.74 -6.31 -13.70
CA LEU A 32 -15.22 -5.61 -12.51
C LEU A 32 -14.69 -4.16 -12.45
N SER A 33 -14.74 -3.45 -13.58
CA SER A 33 -14.09 -2.15 -13.77
C SER A 33 -14.59 -1.07 -12.82
N GLN A 34 -15.87 -1.07 -12.45
CA GLN A 34 -16.43 -0.07 -11.52
C GLN A 34 -15.79 -0.17 -10.13
N HIS A 35 -15.66 -1.39 -9.59
CA HIS A 35 -15.02 -1.63 -8.30
C HIS A 35 -13.53 -1.28 -8.36
N ALA A 36 -12.86 -1.66 -9.46
CA ALA A 36 -11.46 -1.32 -9.68
C ALA A 36 -11.24 0.20 -9.69
N GLU A 37 -12.12 0.95 -10.35
CA GLU A 37 -12.02 2.39 -10.46
C GLU A 37 -12.30 3.10 -9.13
N GLN A 38 -13.27 2.63 -8.34
CA GLN A 38 -13.51 3.15 -6.99
C GLN A 38 -12.27 2.99 -6.09
N ILE A 39 -11.69 1.78 -6.07
CA ILE A 39 -10.50 1.48 -5.27
C ILE A 39 -9.30 2.31 -5.74
N GLU A 40 -9.08 2.42 -7.05
CA GLU A 40 -7.99 3.20 -7.61
C GLU A 40 -8.13 4.69 -7.26
N ARG A 41 -9.32 5.28 -7.42
CA ARG A 41 -9.58 6.69 -7.07
C ARG A 41 -9.34 6.95 -5.58
N ALA A 42 -9.88 6.11 -4.69
CA ALA A 42 -9.69 6.24 -3.25
C ALA A 42 -8.20 6.15 -2.88
N THR A 43 -7.48 5.20 -3.48
CA THR A 43 -6.03 5.02 -3.26
C THR A 43 -5.24 6.24 -3.71
N LEU A 44 -5.48 6.73 -4.92
CA LEU A 44 -4.80 7.90 -5.46
C LEU A 44 -5.09 9.17 -4.65
N LYS A 45 -6.31 9.29 -4.10
CA LYS A 45 -6.68 10.39 -3.22
C LYS A 45 -5.87 10.38 -1.92
N VAL A 46 -5.78 9.23 -1.24
CA VAL A 46 -4.96 9.09 -0.01
C VAL A 46 -3.50 9.44 -0.28
N ILE A 47 -2.97 9.04 -1.44
CA ILE A 47 -1.60 9.35 -1.85
C ILE A 47 -1.43 10.84 -2.12
N ALA A 48 -2.36 11.46 -2.84
CA ALA A 48 -2.35 12.89 -3.13
C ALA A 48 -2.46 13.75 -1.86
N ASP A 49 -3.24 13.29 -0.87
CA ASP A 49 -3.37 13.94 0.44
C ASP A 49 -2.05 13.91 1.24
N GLY A 50 -1.23 12.86 1.05
CA GLY A 50 0.10 12.72 1.64
C GLY A 50 0.15 12.53 3.16
N LYS A 51 -1.00 12.51 3.86
CA LYS A 51 -1.09 12.44 5.34
C LYS A 51 -0.79 11.05 5.89
N VAL A 52 -1.27 10.01 5.21
CA VAL A 52 -1.15 8.61 5.64
C VAL A 52 -0.43 7.88 4.52
N LEU A 53 0.91 7.83 4.61
CA LEU A 53 1.76 7.18 3.62
C LEU A 53 2.62 6.13 4.30
N THR A 54 2.76 4.96 3.67
CA THR A 54 3.67 3.91 4.10
C THR A 54 5.12 4.28 3.79
N GLY A 55 6.08 3.58 4.41
CA GLY A 55 7.51 3.88 4.25
C GLY A 55 8.02 3.77 2.81
N ASP A 56 7.46 2.86 2.01
CA ASP A 56 7.76 2.72 0.57
C ASP A 56 7.22 3.88 -0.28
N LEU A 57 6.25 4.64 0.23
CA LEU A 57 5.72 5.86 -0.37
C LEU A 57 6.32 7.13 0.26
N GLY A 58 7.37 7.01 1.08
CA GLY A 58 8.05 8.13 1.74
C GLY A 58 7.42 8.61 3.06
N GLY A 59 6.44 7.87 3.59
CA GLY A 59 5.79 8.19 4.86
C GLY A 59 6.27 7.36 6.05
N ARG A 60 5.46 7.37 7.12
CA ARG A 60 5.74 6.64 8.38
C ARG A 60 4.56 5.80 8.86
N SER A 61 3.44 5.83 8.15
CA SER A 61 2.23 5.09 8.51
C SER A 61 2.42 3.59 8.31
N THR A 62 1.65 2.83 9.06
CA THR A 62 1.53 1.39 8.95
C THR A 62 0.64 0.99 7.77
N ASN A 63 0.74 -0.27 7.36
CA ASN A 63 -0.14 -0.84 6.34
C ASN A 63 -1.62 -0.74 6.74
N THR A 64 -1.92 -0.95 8.02
CA THR A 64 -3.29 -0.87 8.55
C THR A 64 -3.83 0.56 8.47
N GLU A 65 -3.04 1.56 8.87
CA GLU A 65 -3.44 2.97 8.76
C GLU A 65 -3.66 3.36 7.30
N PHE A 66 -2.78 2.96 6.40
CA PHE A 66 -2.92 3.21 4.96
C PHE A 66 -4.18 2.57 4.38
N THR A 67 -4.42 1.29 4.67
CA THR A 67 -5.64 0.59 4.23
C THR A 67 -6.91 1.22 4.80
N ASN A 68 -6.91 1.61 6.07
CA ASN A 68 -8.06 2.27 6.70
C ASN A 68 -8.34 3.65 6.08
N ALA A 69 -7.28 4.41 5.74
CA ALA A 69 -7.43 5.68 5.03
C ALA A 69 -8.09 5.48 3.66
N ILE A 70 -7.70 4.43 2.92
CA ILE A 70 -8.31 4.10 1.63
C ILE A 70 -9.78 3.71 1.80
N ILE A 71 -10.09 2.84 2.77
CA ILE A 71 -11.47 2.42 3.04
C ILE A 71 -12.37 3.61 3.40
N SER A 72 -11.83 4.63 4.07
CA SER A 72 -12.56 5.85 4.44
C SER A 72 -12.88 6.75 3.24
N GLU A 73 -12.23 6.52 2.09
CA GLU A 73 -12.40 7.28 0.85
C GLU A 73 -13.20 6.51 -0.23
N LEU A 74 -13.69 5.30 0.08
CA LEU A 74 -14.59 4.50 -0.76
C LEU A 74 -16.05 4.92 -0.62
#